data_AF-A0A937BS63-F1
#
_entry.id   AF-A0A937BS63-F1
#
_cell.length_a   1.000
_cell.length_b   1.000
_cell.length_c   1.000
_cell.angle_alpha   90.00
_cell.angle_beta   90.00
_cell.angle_gamma   90.00
#
_symmetry.space_group_name_H-M   'P 1'
#
loop_
_entity.id
_entity.type
_entity.pdbx_description
1 polymer ?
#
loop_
_entity_poly.entity_id
_entity_poly.type
_entity_poly.pdbx_seq_one_letter_code
_entity_poly.pdbx_strand_id
1 'polypeptide(L)' 'MPEHALALSNYCNPALVVVSLNREQAIQYLRREEVPLDWIREQLPTGFKQGWSLVQLEGTSLGWIKILPNQVNNYAP' A
#
# COMPACT_ATOMS: atom_id res chain seq x y z
N MET A 1 9.19 -1.37 14.23
CA MET A 1 8.16 -0.31 14.21
C MET A 1 8.89 1.02 14.34
N PRO A 2 8.74 1.98 13.42
CA PRO A 2 9.34 3.29 13.61
C PRO A 2 8.58 4.01 14.73
N GLU A 3 9.34 4.60 15.67
CA GLU A 3 8.85 5.30 16.86
C GLU A 3 7.88 6.45 16.54
N HIS A 4 6.96 6.66 17.49
CA HIS A 4 5.87 7.64 17.50
C HIS A 4 6.25 9.09 17.15
N ALA A 5 7.53 9.47 17.26
CA ALA A 5 7.97 10.86 17.11
C ALA A 5 7.91 11.39 15.66
N LEU A 6 7.86 10.52 14.66
CA LEU A 6 7.74 10.90 13.24
C LEU A 6 6.28 11.01 12.76
N ALA A 7 5.32 10.63 13.60
CA ALA A 7 3.88 10.70 13.29
C ALA A 7 3.29 12.12 13.35
N LEU A 8 4.09 13.14 13.71
CA LEU A 8 3.64 14.52 13.95
C LEU A 8 4.32 15.58 13.06
N SER A 9 5.10 15.21 12.03
CA SER A 9 5.46 16.21 11.02
C SER A 9 4.22 16.50 10.17
N ASN A 10 3.86 17.77 10.02
CA ASN A 10 2.68 18.33 9.34
C ASN A 10 2.56 17.99 7.83
N TYR A 11 3.04 16.83 7.40
CA TYR A 11 2.85 16.25 6.07
C TYR A 11 1.89 15.05 6.16
N CYS A 12 0.75 15.23 6.84
CA CYS A 12 -0.42 14.38 6.63
C CYS A 12 -0.76 14.48 5.14
N ASN A 13 -0.33 13.51 4.33
CA ASN A 13 -0.60 13.50 2.90
C ASN A 13 -2.13 13.30 2.70
N PRO A 14 -2.88 14.26 2.16
CA PRO A 14 -4.35 14.27 2.19
C PRO A 14 -5.05 13.26 1.26
N ALA A 15 -4.32 12.34 0.63
CA ALA A 15 -4.86 11.34 -0.28
C ALA A 15 -4.46 9.95 0.23
N LEU A 16 -5.36 9.28 0.96
CA LEU A 16 -5.20 7.87 1.26
C LEU A 16 -5.15 7.12 -0.08
N VAL A 17 -3.97 6.65 -0.48
CA VAL A 17 -3.79 6.01 -1.77
C VAL A 17 -4.45 4.64 -1.70
N VAL A 18 -5.41 4.40 -2.59
CA VAL A 18 -6.08 3.12 -2.73
C VAL A 18 -5.54 2.43 -3.95
N VAL A 19 -5.15 1.17 -3.81
CA VAL A 19 -4.68 0.32 -4.91
C VAL A 19 -5.65 -0.84 -5.06
N SER A 20 -6.11 -1.05 -6.28
CA SER A 20 -6.98 -2.18 -6.64
C SER A 20 -6.13 -3.32 -7.16
N LEU A 21 -6.31 -4.51 -6.57
CA LEU A 21 -5.73 -5.75 -7.04
C LEU A 21 -6.78 -6.55 -7.81
N ASN A 22 -6.31 -7.35 -8.77
CA ASN A 22 -7.15 -8.39 -9.36
C ASN A 22 -7.24 -9.60 -8.42
N ARG A 23 -8.08 -10.57 -8.79
CA ARG A 23 -8.36 -11.75 -7.95
C ARG A 23 -7.11 -12.57 -7.63
N GLU A 24 -6.22 -12.78 -8.59
CA GLU A 24 -5.00 -13.59 -8.39
C GLU A 24 -4.01 -12.88 -7.47
N GLN A 25 -3.81 -11.57 -7.69
CA GLN A 25 -2.99 -10.71 -6.84
C GLN A 25 -3.54 -10.62 -5.41
N ALA A 26 -4.86 -10.52 -5.26
CA ALA A 26 -5.53 -10.48 -3.96
C ALA A 26 -5.32 -11.78 -3.16
N ILE A 27 -5.34 -12.94 -3.82
CA ILE A 27 -5.06 -14.22 -3.16
C ILE A 27 -3.61 -14.28 -2.66
N GLN A 28 -2.64 -13.86 -3.48
CA GLN A 28 -1.23 -13.78 -3.08
C GLN A 28 -1.02 -12.79 -1.92
N TYR A 29 -1.66 -11.62 -2.03
CA TYR A 29 -1.67 -10.62 -0.95
C TYR A 29 -2.18 -11.20 0.37
N LEU A 30 -3.33 -11.89 0.37
CA LEU A 30 -3.91 -12.48 1.57
C LEU A 30 -3.06 -13.63 2.16
N ARG A 31 -2.24 -14.29 1.34
CA ARG A 31 -1.26 -15.29 1.79
C ARG A 31 0.01 -14.68 2.41
N ARG A 32 0.06 -13.34 2.51
CA ARG A 32 1.24 -12.58 2.97
C ARG A 32 2.47 -12.79 2.08
N GLU A 33 2.24 -13.11 0.81
CA GLU A 33 3.30 -13.18 -0.19
C GLU A 33 3.80 -11.77 -0.55
N GLU A 34 4.92 -11.71 -1.27
CA GLU A 34 5.47 -10.46 -1.77
C GLU A 34 4.46 -9.76 -2.69
N VAL A 35 4.38 -8.43 -2.58
CA VAL A 35 3.57 -7.59 -3.46
C VAL A 35 4.52 -6.85 -4.40
N PRO A 36 4.68 -7.29 -5.66
CA PRO A 36 5.51 -6.60 -6.64
C PRO A 36 5.08 -5.14 -6.79
N LEU A 37 6.04 -4.23 -6.80
CA LEU A 37 5.78 -2.79 -6.98
C LEU A 37 5.06 -2.51 -8.31
N ASP A 38 5.36 -3.29 -9.35
CA ASP A 38 4.76 -3.17 -10.68
C ASP A 38 3.24 -3.40 -10.69
N TRP A 39 2.67 -4.13 -9.72
CA TRP A 39 1.20 -4.30 -9.64
C TRP A 39 0.46 -3.00 -9.35
N ILE A 40 1.11 -2.10 -8.62
CA ILE A 40 0.48 -0.91 -8.07
C ILE A 40 1.07 0.39 -8.62
N ARG A 41 2.25 0.33 -9.28
CA ARG A 41 3.01 1.51 -9.72
C ARG A 41 2.21 2.48 -10.57
N GLU A 42 1.41 1.97 -11.49
CA GLU A 42 0.56 2.79 -12.38
C GLU A 42 -0.62 3.44 -11.66
N GLN A 43 -1.00 2.89 -10.49
CA GLN A 43 -2.09 3.41 -9.65
C GLN A 43 -1.61 4.47 -8.64
N LEU A 44 -0.29 4.68 -8.53
CA LEU A 44 0.26 5.65 -7.58
C LEU A 44 0.22 7.06 -8.17
N PRO A 45 -0.16 8.09 -7.37
CA PRO A 45 -0.10 9.47 -7.80
C PRO A 45 1.30 9.88 -8.26
N THR A 46 1.38 10.77 -9.25
CA THR A 46 2.66 11.32 -9.71
C THR A 46 3.41 11.97 -8.54
N GLY A 47 4.66 11.55 -8.32
CA GLY A 47 5.49 12.03 -7.21
C GLY A 47 5.28 11.29 -5.89
N PHE A 48 4.42 10.26 -5.84
CA PHE A 48 4.30 9.38 -4.68
C PHE A 48 5.56 8.50 -4.56
N LYS A 49 6.33 8.69 -3.49
CA LYS A 49 7.62 7.99 -3.29
C LYS A 49 7.55 6.86 -2.27
N GLN A 50 6.71 7.02 -1.24
CA GLN A 50 6.54 6.09 -0.14
C GLN A 50 5.31 6.49 0.67
N GLY A 51 4.70 5.52 1.35
CA GLY A 51 3.55 5.77 2.20
C GLY A 51 2.71 4.52 2.44
N TRP A 52 1.64 4.69 3.21
CA TRP A 52 0.64 3.66 3.40
C TRP A 52 -0.41 3.74 2.30
N SER A 53 -0.84 2.57 1.82
CA SER A 53 -1.92 2.45 0.84
C SER A 53 -2.90 1.35 1.26
N LEU A 54 -4.17 1.58 0.97
CA LEU A 54 -5.25 0.62 1.19
C LEU A 54 -5.35 -0.30 -0.03
N VAL A 55 -5.41 -1.60 0.21
CA VAL A 55 -5.62 -2.62 -0.82
C VAL A 55 -7.10 -2.93 -0.96
N GLN A 56 -7.61 -2.92 -2.19
CA GLN A 56 -8.98 -3.29 -2.51
C GLN A 56 -9.06 -4.35 -3.61
N LEU A 57 -10.11 -5.16 -3.57
CA LEU A 57 -10.54 -6.03 -4.66
C LEU A 57 -12.00 -5.72 -4.96
N GLU A 58 -12.31 -5.25 -6.17
CA GLU A 58 -13.68 -4.94 -6.60
C GLU A 58 -14.43 -4.01 -5.62
N GLY A 59 -13.74 -3.02 -5.05
CA GLY A 59 -14.29 -2.08 -4.06
C GLY A 59 -14.36 -2.63 -2.63
N THR A 60 -14.02 -3.90 -2.41
CA THR A 60 -13.91 -4.49 -1.07
C THR A 60 -12.50 -4.27 -0.51
N SER A 61 -12.41 -3.70 0.69
CA SER A 61 -11.12 -3.44 1.35
C SER A 61 -10.54 -4.73 1.95
N LEU A 62 -9.32 -5.08 1.57
CA LEU A 62 -8.63 -6.30 1.99
C LEU A 62 -7.62 -6.07 3.11
N GLY A 63 -6.99 -4.88 3.16
CA GLY A 63 -5.98 -4.56 4.17
C GLY A 63 -5.04 -3.45 3.73
N TRP A 64 -3.86 -3.39 4.35
CA TRP A 64 -2.87 -2.35 4.11
C TRP A 64 -1.60 -2.88 3.46
N ILE A 65 -0.93 -1.99 2.73
CA ILE A 65 0.46 -2.13 2.33
C ILE A 65 1.23 -0.88 2.72
N LYS A 66 2.52 -1.03 2.96
CA LYS A 66 3.45 0.10 3.06
C LYS A 66 4.38 0.09 1.86
N ILE A 67 4.23 1.10 1.03
CA ILE A 67 5.05 1.30 -0.15
C ILE A 67 6.32 2.03 0.29
N LEU A 68 7.46 1.45 -0.08
CA LEU A 68 8.80 1.99 0.09
C LEU A 68 9.43 2.14 -1.31
N PRO A 69 10.55 2.87 -1.47
CA PRO A 69 11.09 3.16 -2.79
C PRO A 69 11.35 1.95 -3.70
N ASN A 70 11.72 0.80 -3.11
CA ASN A 70 12.09 -0.41 -3.86
C ASN A 70 11.29 -1.66 -3.48
N GLN A 71 10.36 -1.55 -2.52
CA GLN A 71 9.65 -2.71 -2.00
C GLN A 71 8.28 -2.33 -1.46
N VAL A 72 7.40 -3.30 -1.37
CA VAL A 72 6.08 -3.15 -0.75
C VAL A 72 5.98 -4.14 0.39
N ASN A 73 5.76 -3.62 1.59
CA ASN A 73 5.51 -4.46 2.75
C ASN A 73 4.02 -4.81 2.80
N ASN A 74 3.74 -6.09 2.85
CA ASN A 74 2.40 -6.63 2.98
C ASN A 74 1.96 -6.64 4.46
N TYR A 75 0.91 -5.90 4.78
CA TYR A 75 0.28 -5.84 6.11
C TYR A 75 -1.17 -6.33 6.04
N ALA A 76 -1.42 -7.39 5.27
CA ALA A 76 -2.68 -8.11 5.32
C ALA A 76 -3.02 -8.51 6.77
N PRO A 77 -4.29 -8.41 7.18
CA PRO A 77 -4.74 -8.78 8.52
C PRO A 77 -4.38 -10.21 8.94
#